data_AF-Q1GYJ3-F1
#
_entry.id   AF-Q1GYJ3-F1
#
_cell.length_a   1.000
_cell.length_b   1.000
_cell.length_c   1.000
_cell.angle_alpha   90.00
_cell.angle_beta   90.00
_cell.angle_gamma   90.00
#
_symmetry.space_group_name_H-M   'P 1'
#
loop_
_entity.id
_entity.type
_entity.pdbx_description
1 polymer ?
#
loop_
_entity_poly.entity_id
_entity_poly.type
_entity_poly.pdbx_seq_one_letter_code
_entity_poly.pdbx_strand_id
1 'polypeptide(L)'
;MTFYVRQADWISDQAQISAIRQQVFIEEQHVPADLEWDGLDETSLHLLAVTEDGKSIGCARILSDGTIGRMAVLKHWRRQGVARRCCIRPSSCAGSTAG
;
A
#
# COMPACT_ATOMS: atom_id res chain seq x y z
N MET A 1 17.99 -8.27 -2.77
CA MET A 1 17.17 -7.71 -1.68
C MET A 1 15.77 -8.30 -1.82
N THR A 2 15.35 -9.11 -0.86
CA THR A 2 14.06 -9.79 -0.89
C THR A 2 13.02 -8.94 -0.17
N PHE A 3 11.83 -8.85 -0.75
CA PHE A 3 10.67 -8.24 -0.13
C PHE A 3 9.45 -9.07 -0.47
N TYR A 4 8.43 -8.98 0.37
CA TYR A 4 7.12 -9.60 0.14
C TYR A 4 6.03 -8.54 0.25
N VAL A 5 4.89 -8.83 -0.38
CA VAL A 5 3.70 -7.99 -0.29
C VAL A 5 2.67 -8.76 0.51
N ARG A 6 2.09 -8.11 1.51
CA ARG A 6 0.97 -8.64 2.27
C ARG A 6 -0.19 -7.67 2.25
N GLN A 7 -1.40 -8.21 2.47
CA GLN A 7 -2.53 -7.38 2.84
C GLN A 7 -2.26 -6.77 4.22
N ALA A 8 -2.60 -5.50 4.33
CA ALA A 8 -2.48 -4.72 5.54
C ALA A 8 -3.86 -4.31 6.01
N ASP A 9 -4.05 -4.38 7.32
CA ASP A 9 -5.26 -3.92 7.97
C ASP A 9 -5.06 -2.46 8.36
N TRP A 10 -5.93 -1.58 7.89
CA TRP A 10 -5.82 -0.15 8.15
C TRP A 10 -5.62 0.15 9.65
N ILE A 11 -6.39 -0.49 10.52
CA ILE A 11 -6.34 -0.29 11.98
C ILE A 11 -4.96 -0.66 12.57
N SER A 12 -4.38 -1.78 12.14
CA SER A 12 -3.13 -2.31 12.73
C SER A 12 -1.88 -1.73 12.06
N ASP A 13 -1.96 -1.46 10.75
CA ASP A 13 -0.84 -1.04 9.91
C ASP A 13 -0.88 0.46 9.56
N GLN A 14 -1.84 1.23 10.11
CA GLN A 14 -2.00 2.67 9.88
C GLN A 14 -0.67 3.41 9.99
N ALA A 15 0.09 3.13 11.06
CA ALA A 15 1.37 3.80 11.31
C ALA A 15 2.40 3.53 10.21
N GLN A 16 2.46 2.29 9.69
CA GLN A 16 3.39 1.91 8.63
C GLN A 16 2.99 2.50 7.28
N ILE A 17 1.69 2.47 6.96
CA ILE A 17 1.13 3.06 5.74
C ILE A 17 1.33 4.57 5.76
N SER A 18 1.00 5.22 6.86
CA SER A 18 1.19 6.65 7.06
C SER A 18 2.64 7.05 6.92
N ALA A 19 3.59 6.30 7.51
CA ALA A 19 5.01 6.61 7.38
C ALA A 19 5.49 6.61 5.91
N ILE A 20 5.10 5.59 5.13
CA ILE A 20 5.45 5.55 3.69
C ILE A 20 4.79 6.69 2.93
N ARG A 21 3.49 6.91 3.18
CA ARG A 21 2.72 7.94 2.49
C ARG A 21 3.25 9.34 2.82
N GLN A 22 3.60 9.63 4.06
CA GLN A 22 4.25 10.89 4.44
C GLN A 22 5.58 11.07 3.70
N GLN A 23 6.44 10.05 3.69
CA GLN A 23 7.74 10.16 3.05
C GLN A 23 7.65 10.35 1.51
N VAL A 24 6.64 9.76 0.85
CA VAL A 24 6.50 9.84 -0.60
C VAL A 24 5.59 10.99 -1.03
N PHE A 25 4.42 11.14 -0.43
CA PHE A 25 3.45 12.17 -0.80
C PHE A 25 3.82 13.52 -0.19
N ILE A 26 4.18 13.59 1.09
CA ILE A 26 4.51 14.87 1.74
C ILE A 26 5.95 15.28 1.44
N GLU A 27 6.95 14.46 1.78
CA GLU A 27 8.35 14.88 1.62
C GLU A 27 8.80 14.94 0.16
N GLU A 28 8.37 14.00 -0.69
CA GLU A 28 8.84 13.94 -2.08
C GLU A 28 7.88 14.64 -3.07
N GLN A 29 6.56 14.49 -2.91
CA GLN A 29 5.58 15.13 -3.80
C GLN A 29 5.02 16.44 -3.25
N HIS A 30 5.38 16.84 -2.01
CA HIS A 30 4.91 18.07 -1.37
C HIS A 30 3.37 18.18 -1.28
N VAL A 31 2.68 17.05 -1.18
CA VAL A 31 1.25 16.99 -0.90
C VAL A 31 1.02 17.34 0.56
N PRO A 32 0.14 18.30 0.89
CA PRO A 32 -0.16 18.62 2.28
C PRO A 32 -0.89 17.45 2.95
N ALA A 33 -0.46 17.12 4.19
CA ALA A 33 -1.00 16.01 4.97
C ALA A 33 -2.53 16.03 5.09
N ASP A 34 -3.10 17.22 5.24
CA ASP A 34 -4.55 17.43 5.40
C ASP A 34 -5.38 17.03 4.16
N LEU A 35 -4.78 17.01 2.96
CA LEU A 35 -5.45 16.58 1.72
C LEU A 35 -5.22 15.10 1.39
N GLU A 36 -4.34 14.46 2.15
CA GLU A 36 -3.91 13.09 1.88
C GLU A 36 -4.95 12.08 2.35
N TRP A 37 -5.58 12.35 3.49
CA TRP A 37 -6.57 11.51 4.14
C TRP A 37 -7.97 11.84 3.63
N ASP A 38 -8.52 10.98 2.77
CA ASP A 38 -9.86 11.15 2.21
C ASP A 38 -10.96 10.47 3.04
N GLY A 39 -10.59 9.82 4.15
CA GLY A 39 -11.51 9.05 5.01
C GLY A 39 -11.99 7.74 4.38
N LEU A 40 -11.58 7.42 3.14
CA LEU A 40 -11.93 6.17 2.47
C LEU A 40 -10.93 5.05 2.77
N ASP A 41 -9.85 5.38 3.46
CA ASP A 41 -8.80 4.44 3.85
C ASP A 41 -9.32 3.35 4.80
N GLU A 42 -10.34 3.63 5.62
CA GLU A 42 -10.88 2.66 6.57
C GLU A 42 -11.62 1.49 5.89
N THR A 43 -12.26 1.74 4.75
CA THR A 43 -13.08 0.75 4.02
C THR A 43 -12.35 0.13 2.83
N SER A 44 -11.13 0.58 2.55
CA SER A 44 -10.35 0.16 1.38
C SER A 44 -9.34 -0.93 1.75
N LEU A 45 -9.05 -1.81 0.80
CA LEU A 45 -8.02 -2.83 0.98
C LEU A 45 -6.65 -2.18 0.83
N HIS A 46 -5.77 -2.40 1.80
CA HIS A 46 -4.40 -1.90 1.76
C HIS A 46 -3.42 -3.04 1.53
N LEU A 47 -2.40 -2.77 0.72
CA LEU A 47 -1.27 -3.64 0.49
C LEU A 47 -0.01 -2.95 0.97
N LEU A 48 0.83 -3.70 1.69
CA LEU A 48 2.13 -3.25 2.19
C LEU A 48 3.22 -4.14 1.62
N ALA A 49 4.23 -3.51 1.03
CA ALA A 49 5.49 -4.14 0.69
C ALA A 49 6.45 -3.98 1.85
N VAL A 50 6.94 -5.10 2.38
CA VAL A 50 7.81 -5.16 3.55
C VAL A 50 9.05 -5.99 3.19
N THR A 51 10.22 -5.56 3.68
CA THR A 51 11.45 -6.35 3.58
C THR A 51 11.47 -7.48 4.61
N GLU A 52 12.37 -8.45 4.45
CA GLU A 52 12.57 -9.49 5.46
C GLU A 52 12.96 -8.91 6.84
N ASP A 53 13.61 -7.74 6.86
CA ASP A 53 13.95 -6.99 8.09
C ASP A 53 12.74 -6.28 8.74
N GLY A 54 11.54 -6.43 8.19
CA GLY A 54 10.32 -5.81 8.72
C GLY A 54 10.16 -4.33 8.34
N LYS A 55 10.99 -3.78 7.45
CA LYS A 55 10.86 -2.39 7.00
C LYS A 55 9.83 -2.27 5.90
N SER A 56 8.88 -1.35 6.08
CA SER A 56 7.90 -1.02 5.06
C SER A 56 8.56 -0.17 3.97
N ILE A 57 8.47 -0.64 2.72
CA ILE A 57 9.15 -0.03 1.56
C ILE A 57 8.18 0.49 0.50
N GLY A 58 6.91 0.10 0.60
CA GLY A 58 5.85 0.63 -0.25
C GLY A 58 4.47 0.24 0.24
N CYS A 59 3.46 0.99 -0.20
CA CYS A 59 2.06 0.71 0.05
C CYS A 59 1.23 0.94 -1.22
N ALA A 60 0.07 0.30 -1.30
CA ALA A 60 -0.94 0.54 -2.31
C ALA A 60 -2.33 0.39 -1.70
N ARG A 61 -3.30 1.12 -2.24
CA ARG A 61 -4.71 1.03 -1.86
C ARG A 61 -5.50 0.45 -3.02
N ILE A 62 -6.41 -0.48 -2.72
CA ILE A 62 -7.36 -1.05 -3.66
C ILE A 62 -8.76 -0.70 -3.14
N LEU A 63 -9.48 0.07 -3.95
CA LEU A 63 -10.87 0.41 -3.71
C LEU A 63 -11.78 -0.79 -4.01
N SER A 64 -13.01 -0.77 -3.48
CA SER A 64 -13.98 -1.86 -3.64
C SER A 64 -14.38 -2.13 -5.10
N ASP A 65 -14.23 -1.13 -5.96
CA ASP A 65 -14.42 -1.21 -7.42
C ASP A 65 -13.24 -1.88 -8.16
N GLY A 66 -12.17 -2.23 -7.44
CA GLY A 66 -10.93 -2.79 -8.00
C GLY A 66 -9.93 -1.75 -8.47
N THR A 67 -10.21 -0.45 -8.30
CA THR A 67 -9.30 0.63 -8.67
C THR A 67 -8.12 0.66 -7.70
N ILE A 68 -6.91 0.62 -8.24
CA ILE A 68 -5.67 0.70 -7.47
C ILE A 68 -5.20 2.16 -7.43
N GLY A 69 -5.01 2.70 -6.24
CA GLY A 69 -4.60 4.09 -6.00
C GLY A 69 -3.65 4.22 -4.81
N ARG A 70 -3.26 5.47 -4.51
CA ARG A 70 -2.37 5.83 -3.39
C ARG A 70 -1.11 4.95 -3.31
N MET A 71 -0.59 4.55 -4.46
CA MET A 71 0.62 3.72 -4.51
C MET A 71 1.83 4.59 -4.22
N ALA A 72 2.51 4.28 -3.13
CA ALA A 72 3.74 4.94 -2.72
C ALA A 72 4.83 3.89 -2.53
N VAL A 73 5.98 4.09 -3.16
CA VAL A 73 7.16 3.23 -2.98
C VAL A 73 8.34 4.15 -2.71
N LEU A 74 9.14 3.81 -1.71
CA LEU A 74 10.35 4.55 -1.38
C LEU A 74 11.28 4.61 -2.59
N LYS A 75 11.85 5.78 -2.86
CA LYS A 75 12.66 6.07 -4.05
C LYS A 75 13.79 5.04 -4.27
N HIS A 76 14.40 4.57 -3.18
CA HIS A 76 15.48 3.57 -3.19
C HIS A 76 15.05 2.19 -3.70
N TRP A 77 13.75 1.89 -3.67
CA TRP A 77 13.15 0.61 -4.08
C TRP A 77 12.37 0.72 -5.40
N ARG A 78 12.28 1.92 -5.99
CA ARG A 78 11.70 2.13 -7.32
C ARG A 78 12.55 1.44 -8.39
N ARG A 79 11.92 1.05 -9.50
CA ARG A 79 12.51 0.25 -10.60
C ARG A 79 12.88 -1.21 -10.25
N GLN A 80 12.57 -1.69 -9.04
CA GLN A 80 12.69 -3.11 -8.67
C GLN A 80 11.38 -3.90 -8.81
N GLY A 81 10.37 -3.34 -9.48
CA GLY A 81 9.07 -4.00 -9.68
C GLY A 81 8.16 -4.06 -8.44
N VAL A 82 8.50 -3.39 -7.34
CA VAL A 82 7.70 -3.34 -6.09
C VAL A 82 6.27 -2.89 -6.36
N ALA A 83 6.11 -1.79 -7.10
CA ALA A 83 4.81 -1.27 -7.56
C ALA A 83 3.99 -2.33 -8.31
N ARG A 84 4.65 -3.07 -9.21
CA ARG A 84 4.02 -4.13 -10.01
C ARG A 84 3.59 -5.31 -9.14
N ARG A 85 4.37 -5.63 -8.11
CA ARG A 85 4.07 -6.70 -7.14
C ARG A 85 2.97 -6.31 -6.16
N CYS A 86 2.86 -5.03 -5.82
CA CYS A 86 1.70 -4.48 -5.10
C CYS A 86 0.44 -4.41 -5.98
N CYS A 87 0.55 -4.15 -7.28
CA CYS A 87 -0.62 -4.19 -8.17
C CYS A 87 -1.16 -5.60 -8.40
N ILE A 88 -0.32 -6.63 -8.27
CA ILE A 88 -0.78 -8.02 -8.39
C ILE A 88 -1.53 -8.35 -7.12
N ARG A 89 -2.86 -8.41 -7.22
CA ARG A 89 -3.71 -8.97 -6.17
C ARG A 89 -3.16 -10.36 -5.82
N PRO A 90 -2.67 -10.61 -4.60
CA PRO A 90 -2.29 -11.96 -4.22
C PRO A 90 -3.53 -12.82 -4.43
N SER A 91 -3.40 -13.85 -5.26
CA SER A 91 -4.49 -14.74 -5.69
C SER A 91 -5.05 -15.62 -4.55
N SER A 92 -4.81 -15.26 -3.28
CA SER A 92 -5.35 -15.92 -2.09
C SER A 92 -6.64 -15.30 -1.56
N CYS A 93 -7.30 -14.40 -2.30
CA CYS A 93 -8.73 -14.14 -2.08
C CYS A 93 -9.56 -15.21 -2.84
N ALA A 94 -9.49 -16.45 -2.36
CA ALA A 94 -10.47 -17.46 -2.70
C ALA A 94 -11.58 -17.43 -1.63
N GLY A 95 -12.82 -17.17 -2.06
CA GLY A 95 -13.99 -17.40 -1.22
C GLY A 95 -15.19 -16.52 -1.54
N SER A 96 -15.99 -16.92 -2.53
CA SER A 96 -17.40 -17.23 -2.31
C SER A 96 -18.04 -17.74 -3.60
N THR A 97 -18.34 -19.04 -3.58
CA THR A 97 -19.37 -19.67 -4.40
C THR A 97 -20.73 -19.06 -4.04
N ALA A 98 -21.45 -18.51 -5.02
CA ALA A 98 -22.91 -18.29 -5.03
C ALA A 98 -23.28 -17.79 -6.45
N GLY A 99 -24.13 -18.41 -7.24
CA GLY A 99 -24.92 -19.65 -7.18
C GLY A 99 -25.42 -19.96 -8.60
#